data_AF-A0A1B9IID7-F1
#
_entry.id   AF-A0A1B9IID7-F1
#
_cell.length_a   1.000
_cell.length_b   1.000
_cell.length_c   1.000
_cell.angle_alpha   90.00
_cell.angle_beta   90.00
_cell.angle_gamma   90.00
#
_symmetry.space_group_name_H-M   'P 1'
#
loop_
_entity.id
_entity.type
_entity.pdbx_description
1 polymer ?
#
loop_
_entity_poly.entity_id
_entity_poly.type
_entity_poly.pdbx_seq_one_letter_code
_entity_poly.pdbx_strand_id
1 'polypeptide(L)'
;MLKKFAVAATFLLPTNIGRIGVGCFDREAILEGATGIYLYSGANPPEVPCDCQEVGYDYSWTWGPYGGVGIYESCYCTNTRPGFRYLLNSYDYCSPGLNHESDASVVAVATRVDGCSSGPCVHPDSPISTFNPFEVSDIFQCVSQCQIQGRPYAVLIPHRRSITATCACFENSDVWLVEPSAGCGWENWNTFSYISQPSAFVKRQQAKHRLTNRDGLCPADSTACLLAGSESSYECLDTNSELESCGGCIHGSIIALGDTPAEGVDCTSLPGAAPDGVTCLEGRCIVYDCGEGYELKNGECVSPDL
;
A
#
# COMPACT_ATOMS: atom_id res chain seq x y z
N MET A 1 2.97 -14.76 -40.12
CA MET A 1 3.89 -14.31 -39.05
C MET A 1 3.35 -13.04 -38.43
N LEU A 2 2.64 -13.14 -37.30
CA LEU A 2 2.25 -11.99 -36.48
C LEU A 2 2.34 -12.45 -35.02
N LYS A 3 3.42 -12.05 -34.33
CA LYS A 3 3.61 -12.29 -32.90
C LYS A 3 2.78 -11.24 -32.16
N LYS A 4 1.71 -11.68 -31.47
CA LYS A 4 1.00 -10.85 -30.48
C LYS A 4 1.81 -10.88 -29.19
N PHE A 5 2.34 -9.73 -28.79
CA PHE A 5 2.89 -9.55 -27.45
C PHE A 5 1.71 -9.36 -26.49
N ALA A 6 1.53 -10.31 -25.56
CA ALA A 6 0.66 -10.13 -24.41
C ALA A 6 1.41 -9.28 -23.39
N VAL A 7 0.90 -8.08 -23.10
CA VAL A 7 1.35 -7.26 -21.97
C VAL A 7 0.64 -7.83 -20.74
N ALA A 8 1.40 -8.45 -19.85
CA ALA A 8 0.90 -8.86 -18.55
C ALA A 8 0.58 -7.61 -17.73
N ALA A 9 -0.70 -7.36 -17.49
CA ALA A 9 -1.14 -6.38 -16.50
C ALA A 9 -1.00 -7.01 -15.11
N THR A 10 0.14 -6.77 -14.47
CA THR A 10 0.34 -7.12 -13.07
C THR A 10 -0.57 -6.23 -12.22
N PHE A 11 -1.67 -6.77 -11.72
CA PHE A 11 -2.47 -6.12 -10.69
C PHE A 11 -1.65 -6.09 -9.39
N LEU A 12 -0.99 -4.96 -9.13
CA LEU A 12 -0.41 -4.66 -7.84
C LEU A 12 -1.57 -4.38 -6.87
N LEU A 13 -1.65 -5.18 -5.79
CA LEU A 13 -2.50 -4.87 -4.64
C LEU A 13 -2.17 -3.45 -4.14
N PRO A 14 -3.16 -2.67 -3.65
CA PRO A 14 -2.91 -1.33 -3.13
C PRO A 14 -1.98 -1.44 -1.91
N THR A 15 -0.69 -1.16 -2.12
CA THR A 15 0.25 -0.90 -1.05
C THR A 15 -0.27 0.30 -0.27
N ASN A 16 -0.29 0.22 1.06
CA ASN A 16 -0.66 1.35 1.90
C ASN A 16 0.43 2.42 1.73
N ILE A 17 0.20 3.37 0.83
CA ILE A 17 1.21 4.31 0.35
C ILE A 17 1.57 5.26 1.50
N GLY A 18 2.84 5.24 1.93
CA GLY A 18 3.35 6.19 2.90
C GLY A 18 3.42 7.59 2.31
N ARG A 19 2.66 8.54 2.87
CA ARG A 19 2.69 9.95 2.46
C ARG A 19 2.96 10.81 3.67
N ILE A 20 4.08 11.53 3.65
CA ILE A 20 4.46 12.43 4.74
C ILE A 20 4.49 13.86 4.21
N GLY A 21 3.72 14.75 4.84
CA GLY A 21 3.84 16.19 4.60
C GLY A 21 5.20 16.69 5.09
N VAL A 22 6.01 17.22 4.19
CA VAL A 22 7.35 17.76 4.50
C VAL A 22 7.25 19.21 4.96
N GLY A 23 6.37 19.99 4.34
CA GLY A 23 6.15 21.39 4.69
C GLY A 23 5.67 22.24 3.52
N CYS A 24 5.70 23.56 3.72
CA CYS A 24 5.39 24.56 2.72
C CYS A 24 6.70 25.20 2.25
N PHE A 25 6.92 25.29 0.94
CA PHE A 25 8.18 25.76 0.37
C PHE A 25 7.93 26.81 -0.70
N ASP A 26 8.89 27.71 -0.87
CA ASP A 26 8.94 28.58 -2.04
C ASP A 26 9.29 27.73 -3.27
N ARG A 27 8.32 27.55 -4.17
CA ARG A 27 8.51 26.70 -5.36
C ARG A 27 9.51 27.29 -6.32
N GLU A 28 9.55 28.61 -6.49
CA GLU A 28 10.40 29.24 -7.50
C GLU A 28 11.86 29.01 -7.16
N ALA A 29 12.17 29.10 -5.87
CA ALA A 29 13.51 28.92 -5.36
C ALA A 29 14.02 27.47 -5.40
N ILE A 30 13.14 26.47 -5.59
CA ILE A 30 13.51 25.04 -5.64
C ILE A 30 13.33 24.44 -7.03
N LEU A 31 12.28 24.80 -7.76
CA LEU A 31 12.03 24.28 -9.11
C LEU A 31 12.99 24.88 -10.14
N GLU A 32 13.64 26.02 -9.83
CA GLU A 32 14.73 26.54 -10.64
C GLU A 32 15.93 25.58 -10.62
N GLY A 33 15.99 24.71 -11.64
CA GLY A 33 17.04 23.69 -11.81
C GLY A 33 16.67 22.28 -11.32
N ALA A 34 15.48 22.08 -10.75
CA ALA A 34 15.01 20.73 -10.42
C ALA A 34 14.59 19.97 -11.68
N THR A 35 15.01 18.71 -11.81
CA THR A 35 14.55 17.81 -12.88
C THR A 35 13.34 17.00 -12.42
N GLY A 36 12.31 16.92 -13.24
CA GLY A 36 11.06 16.25 -12.87
C GLY A 36 10.02 16.30 -13.97
N ILE A 37 8.80 15.89 -13.64
CA ILE A 37 7.66 15.87 -14.57
C ILE A 37 6.44 16.52 -13.94
N TYR A 38 5.60 17.12 -14.77
CA TYR A 38 4.26 17.50 -14.38
C TYR A 38 3.32 16.32 -14.62
N LEU A 39 2.62 15.86 -13.58
CA LEU A 39 1.50 14.92 -13.77
C LEU A 39 0.28 15.66 -14.32
N TYR A 40 0.06 16.88 -13.84
CA TYR A 40 -0.91 17.81 -14.40
C TYR A 40 -0.49 19.25 -14.08
N SER A 41 -0.91 20.17 -14.95
CA SER A 41 -0.76 21.61 -14.77
C SER A 41 -1.92 22.32 -15.47
N GLY A 42 -2.70 23.10 -14.72
CA GLY A 42 -3.79 23.93 -15.23
C GLY A 42 -5.10 23.84 -14.44
N ALA A 43 -6.11 24.56 -14.91
CA ALA A 43 -7.45 24.58 -14.34
C ALA A 43 -8.17 23.24 -14.54
N ASN A 44 -8.95 22.82 -13.53
CA ASN A 44 -9.63 21.52 -13.44
C ASN A 44 -8.67 20.32 -13.34
N PRO A 45 -7.87 20.24 -12.26
CA PRO A 45 -7.09 19.04 -11.98
C PRO A 45 -8.04 17.83 -11.89
N PRO A 46 -7.62 16.64 -12.34
CA PRO A 46 -8.37 15.42 -12.07
C PRO A 46 -8.54 15.23 -10.55
N GLU A 47 -9.62 14.58 -10.11
CA GLU A 47 -9.84 14.26 -8.68
C GLU A 47 -8.79 13.29 -8.10
N VAL A 48 -7.78 12.90 -8.88
CA VAL A 48 -6.72 12.00 -8.46
C VAL A 48 -5.67 12.76 -7.62
N PRO A 49 -5.24 12.17 -6.49
CA PRO A 49 -4.14 12.72 -5.70
C PRO A 49 -2.86 12.89 -6.54
N CYS A 50 -2.03 13.87 -6.18
CA CYS A 50 -0.67 14.01 -6.72
C CYS A 50 0.21 12.86 -6.21
N ASP A 51 0.19 11.73 -6.93
CA ASP A 51 0.91 10.50 -6.60
C ASP A 51 2.17 10.34 -7.45
N CYS A 52 3.26 10.92 -6.96
CA CYS A 52 4.54 10.84 -7.63
C CYS A 52 5.25 9.49 -7.42
N GLN A 53 4.77 8.66 -6.49
CA GLN A 53 5.36 7.34 -6.25
C GLN A 53 5.12 6.41 -7.43
N GLU A 54 3.89 6.39 -7.96
CA GLU A 54 3.50 5.53 -9.09
C GLU A 54 4.32 5.79 -10.36
N VAL A 55 4.84 7.02 -10.49
CA VAL A 55 5.70 7.44 -11.60
C VAL A 55 7.19 7.47 -11.26
N GLY A 56 7.58 6.91 -10.11
CA GLY A 56 8.98 6.69 -9.74
C GLY A 56 9.73 7.92 -9.19
N TYR A 57 9.02 8.84 -8.54
CA TYR A 57 9.58 10.04 -7.95
C TYR A 57 9.34 10.11 -6.43
N ASP A 58 10.32 10.65 -5.71
CA ASP A 58 10.33 10.69 -4.24
C ASP A 58 9.48 11.84 -3.65
N TYR A 59 9.26 12.92 -4.40
CA TYR A 59 8.54 14.11 -3.92
C TYR A 59 7.40 14.54 -4.83
N SER A 60 6.25 14.80 -4.22
CA SER A 60 5.10 15.46 -4.82
C SER A 60 5.06 16.93 -4.39
N TRP A 61 5.02 17.83 -5.37
CA TRP A 61 4.82 19.26 -5.18
C TRP A 61 3.45 19.67 -5.68
N THR A 62 2.65 20.31 -4.84
CA THR A 62 1.33 20.82 -5.23
C THR A 62 1.18 22.31 -4.97
N TRP A 63 0.60 23.02 -5.93
CA TRP A 63 0.28 24.44 -5.80
C TRP A 63 -0.89 24.86 -6.69
N GLY A 64 -1.46 26.04 -6.40
CA GLY A 64 -2.55 26.66 -7.16
C GLY A 64 -3.04 27.93 -6.44
N PRO A 65 -3.82 28.81 -7.10
CA PRO A 65 -4.42 29.99 -6.50
C PRO A 65 -5.52 29.60 -5.50
N TYR A 66 -5.55 30.27 -4.35
CA TYR A 66 -6.61 30.04 -3.36
C TYR A 66 -7.97 30.57 -3.84
N GLY A 67 -9.01 29.72 -3.83
CA GLY A 67 -10.40 30.13 -4.13
C GLY A 67 -10.95 29.77 -5.53
N GLY A 68 -10.20 29.02 -6.35
CA GLY A 68 -10.72 28.38 -7.57
C GLY A 68 -11.42 27.05 -7.27
N VAL A 69 -12.38 26.64 -8.11
CA VAL A 69 -13.03 25.32 -8.00
C VAL A 69 -11.99 24.27 -8.42
N GLY A 70 -11.36 23.60 -7.45
CA GLY A 70 -10.26 22.64 -7.66
C GLY A 70 -8.97 23.08 -6.95
N ILE A 71 -8.72 22.53 -5.76
CA ILE A 71 -7.81 23.06 -4.74
C ILE A 71 -6.29 22.88 -5.00
N TYR A 72 -5.86 22.29 -6.12
CA TYR A 72 -4.45 22.25 -6.54
C TYR A 72 -4.35 22.23 -8.08
N GLU A 73 -3.92 23.32 -8.71
CA GLU A 73 -3.86 23.41 -10.17
C GLU A 73 -2.63 22.70 -10.77
N SER A 74 -1.62 22.36 -9.97
CA SER A 74 -0.41 21.74 -10.48
C SER A 74 0.14 20.68 -9.55
N CYS A 75 0.59 19.58 -10.14
CA CYS A 75 1.30 18.49 -9.49
C CYS A 75 2.62 18.24 -10.23
N TYR A 76 3.73 18.43 -9.53
CA TYR A 76 5.07 18.21 -10.06
C TYR A 76 5.81 17.15 -9.24
N CYS A 77 6.38 16.19 -9.95
CA CYS A 77 7.10 15.05 -9.40
C CYS A 77 8.59 15.22 -9.62
N THR A 78 9.38 15.11 -8.56
CA THR A 78 10.84 15.22 -8.65
C THR A 78 11.53 14.36 -7.61
N ASN A 79 12.79 13.99 -7.89
CA ASN A 79 13.71 13.40 -6.92
C ASN A 79 14.62 14.46 -6.29
N THR A 80 14.45 15.73 -6.68
CA THR A 80 15.19 16.84 -6.11
C THR A 80 14.65 17.10 -4.71
N ARG A 81 15.50 16.88 -3.70
CA ARG A 81 15.13 17.14 -2.31
C ARG A 81 14.78 18.62 -2.08
N PRO A 82 13.73 18.92 -1.31
CA PRO A 82 13.41 20.29 -0.94
C PRO A 82 14.50 20.83 0.00
N GLY A 83 15.16 21.92 -0.38
CA GLY A 83 16.14 22.57 0.48
C GLY A 83 15.46 23.32 1.63
N PHE A 84 15.74 22.98 2.89
CA PHE A 84 15.13 23.62 4.07
C PHE A 84 15.30 25.14 4.13
N ARG A 85 16.29 25.70 3.41
CA ARG A 85 16.51 27.14 3.32
C ARG A 85 15.35 27.89 2.66
N TYR A 86 14.51 27.18 1.91
CA TYR A 86 13.33 27.69 1.21
C TYR A 86 12.02 27.22 1.86
N LEU A 87 12.08 26.50 2.99
CA LEU A 87 10.90 26.22 3.79
C LEU A 87 10.27 27.54 4.23
N LEU A 88 8.95 27.63 4.20
CA LEU A 88 8.17 28.80 4.60
C LEU A 88 7.54 28.54 5.97
N ASN A 89 7.43 29.58 6.78
CA ASN A 89 6.78 29.49 8.08
C ASN A 89 5.26 29.65 7.91
N SER A 90 4.53 28.55 7.71
CA SER A 90 3.06 28.55 7.69
C SER A 90 2.51 28.09 9.04
N TYR A 91 1.57 28.86 9.59
CA TYR A 91 0.99 28.62 10.91
C TYR A 91 -0.05 27.48 10.91
N ASP A 92 -0.77 27.26 9.81
CA ASP A 92 -1.90 26.30 9.77
C ASP A 92 -2.02 25.61 8.40
N TYR A 93 -1.15 24.62 8.15
CA TYR A 93 -1.07 23.86 6.90
C TYR A 93 -0.60 24.74 5.72
N CYS A 94 0.10 24.13 4.77
CA CYS A 94 0.46 24.86 3.56
C CYS A 94 -0.83 25.14 2.80
N SER A 95 -1.14 26.42 2.59
CA SER A 95 -2.23 26.86 1.72
C SER A 95 -1.59 27.50 0.48
N PRO A 96 -1.13 26.71 -0.50
CA PRO A 96 -0.53 27.23 -1.72
C PRO A 96 -1.38 28.33 -2.34
N GLY A 97 -0.74 29.42 -2.75
CA GLY A 97 -1.41 30.54 -3.42
C GLY A 97 -2.35 31.38 -2.55
N LEU A 98 -2.45 31.13 -1.23
CA LEU A 98 -3.19 32.00 -0.31
C LEU A 98 -2.33 33.19 0.14
N ASN A 99 -1.10 32.92 0.59
CA ASN A 99 -0.21 33.94 1.14
C ASN A 99 0.73 34.47 0.06
N HIS A 100 1.28 33.59 -0.77
CA HIS A 100 2.08 33.96 -1.92
C HIS A 100 1.86 33.00 -3.09
N GLU A 101 1.94 33.52 -4.32
CA GLU A 101 1.73 32.73 -5.53
C GLU A 101 2.79 31.65 -5.75
N SER A 102 3.96 31.79 -5.13
CA SER A 102 5.06 30.81 -5.19
C SER A 102 4.99 29.72 -4.12
N ASP A 103 4.05 29.78 -3.18
CA ASP A 103 3.91 28.77 -2.12
C ASP A 103 3.54 27.41 -2.73
N ALA A 104 4.24 26.36 -2.32
CA ALA A 104 3.94 24.97 -2.70
C ALA A 104 3.99 24.04 -1.50
N SER A 105 3.02 23.12 -1.44
CA SER A 105 3.02 22.02 -0.48
C SER A 105 3.88 20.89 -1.00
N VAL A 106 4.72 20.33 -0.14
CA VAL A 106 5.63 19.24 -0.49
C VAL A 106 5.30 18.02 0.35
N VAL A 107 5.12 16.89 -0.33
CA VAL A 107 4.87 15.58 0.28
C VAL A 107 5.97 14.63 -0.18
N ALA A 108 6.55 13.89 0.77
CA ALA A 108 7.44 12.77 0.48
C ALA A 108 6.59 11.50 0.27
N VAL A 109 6.82 10.81 -0.85
CA VAL A 109 5.99 9.70 -1.37
C VAL A 109 6.85 8.53 -1.84
N ALA A 110 7.80 8.10 -1.00
CA ALA A 110 8.71 7.01 -1.34
C ALA A 110 8.47 5.79 -0.45
N THR A 111 8.89 4.61 -0.89
CA THR A 111 8.81 3.38 -0.08
C THR A 111 9.52 3.48 1.27
N ARG A 112 10.53 4.36 1.37
CA ARG A 112 11.25 4.68 2.63
C ARG A 112 10.37 5.33 3.70
N VAL A 113 9.19 5.83 3.33
CA VAL A 113 8.19 6.41 4.25
C VAL A 113 6.90 5.59 4.31
N ASP A 114 6.87 4.38 3.75
CA ASP A 114 5.72 3.48 3.86
C ASP A 114 5.36 3.24 5.32
N GLY A 115 4.08 3.39 5.66
CA GLY A 115 3.58 3.26 7.04
C GLY A 115 3.92 4.43 7.97
N CYS A 116 4.58 5.48 7.48
CA CYS A 116 4.78 6.71 8.23
C CYS A 116 3.62 7.69 8.03
N SER A 117 3.32 8.43 9.10
CA SER A 117 2.34 9.51 9.11
C SER A 117 2.90 10.76 9.78
N SER A 118 2.53 11.92 9.24
CA SER A 118 2.78 13.21 9.89
C SER A 118 1.90 13.35 11.14
N GLY A 119 2.52 13.75 12.24
CA GLY A 119 1.84 14.17 13.47
C GLY A 119 1.70 15.69 13.54
N PRO A 120 1.29 16.23 14.70
CA PRO A 120 1.21 17.67 14.91
C PRO A 120 2.60 18.31 14.88
N CYS A 121 2.65 19.58 14.51
CA CYS A 121 3.82 20.41 14.69
C CYS A 121 3.71 21.11 16.04
N VAL A 122 4.79 21.08 16.83
CA VAL A 122 4.81 21.66 18.18
C VAL A 122 6.02 22.55 18.38
N HIS A 123 5.93 23.47 19.32
CA HIS A 123 7.06 24.30 19.74
C HIS A 123 7.37 24.01 21.21
N PRO A 124 8.23 23.03 21.52
CA PRO A 124 8.48 22.65 22.89
C PRO A 124 9.42 23.62 23.59
N ASP A 125 9.16 23.82 24.89
CA ASP A 125 10.03 24.62 25.76
C ASP A 125 11.38 23.91 26.03
N SER A 126 11.41 22.59 25.89
CA SER A 126 12.60 21.77 26.13
C SER A 126 13.53 21.75 24.91
N PRO A 127 14.85 22.03 25.07
CA PRO A 127 15.77 22.00 23.95
C PRO A 127 16.01 20.56 23.46
N ILE A 128 16.00 20.34 22.13
CA ILE A 128 16.16 19.00 21.56
C ILE A 128 17.53 18.35 21.86
N SER A 129 18.52 19.14 22.29
CA SER A 129 19.88 18.68 22.62
C SER A 129 19.94 17.58 23.67
N THR A 130 18.87 17.40 24.45
CA THR A 130 18.77 16.34 25.46
C THR A 130 18.43 14.96 24.87
N PHE A 131 18.08 14.86 23.58
CA PHE A 131 17.57 13.64 22.95
C PHE A 131 18.51 13.05 21.89
N ASN A 132 19.82 13.28 22.02
CA ASN A 132 20.85 12.83 21.07
C ASN A 132 20.51 13.19 19.60
N PRO A 133 20.30 14.47 19.30
CA PRO A 133 19.96 14.90 17.94
C PRO A 133 21.10 14.63 16.95
N PHE A 134 20.74 14.48 15.68
CA PHE A 134 21.68 14.37 14.57
C PHE A 134 21.23 15.22 13.38
N GLU A 135 22.18 15.70 12.58
CA GLU A 135 21.86 16.48 11.39
C GLU A 135 21.42 15.59 10.23
N VAL A 136 20.41 16.06 9.51
CA VAL A 136 19.88 15.44 8.30
C VAL A 136 19.70 16.46 7.20
N SER A 137 19.73 15.98 5.96
CA SER A 137 19.64 16.80 4.77
C SER A 137 18.27 16.76 4.11
N ASP A 138 17.42 15.81 4.53
CA ASP A 138 16.04 15.62 4.09
C ASP A 138 15.26 14.75 5.11
N ILE A 139 13.95 14.63 4.90
CA ILE A 139 13.05 13.84 5.74
C ILE A 139 13.34 12.33 5.68
N PHE A 140 13.78 11.79 4.54
CA PHE A 140 14.03 10.37 4.40
C PHE A 140 15.17 9.92 5.31
N GLN A 141 16.25 10.71 5.36
CA GLN A 141 17.36 10.45 6.26
C GLN A 141 16.90 10.42 7.73
N CYS A 142 16.03 11.33 8.15
CA CYS A 142 15.51 11.35 9.52
C CYS A 142 14.70 10.09 9.84
N VAL A 143 13.68 9.81 9.02
CA VAL A 143 12.76 8.69 9.24
C VAL A 143 13.48 7.34 9.14
N SER A 144 14.31 7.14 8.10
CA SER A 144 15.04 5.88 7.93
C SER A 144 16.02 5.62 9.07
N GLN A 145 16.70 6.65 9.60
CA GLN A 145 17.59 6.46 10.75
C GLN A 145 16.81 6.08 12.01
N CYS A 146 15.67 6.72 12.28
CA CYS A 146 14.83 6.35 13.43
C CYS A 146 14.26 4.93 13.30
N GLN A 147 13.87 4.52 12.09
CA GLN A 147 13.45 3.15 11.82
C GLN A 147 14.57 2.14 12.06
N ILE A 148 15.79 2.41 11.59
CA ILE A 148 16.97 1.55 11.83
C ILE A 148 17.26 1.43 13.33
N GLN A 149 17.04 2.50 14.10
CA GLN A 149 17.18 2.50 15.57
C GLN A 149 16.01 1.80 16.30
N GLY A 150 15.00 1.30 15.58
CA GLY A 150 13.81 0.68 16.18
C GLY A 150 12.93 1.68 16.95
N ARG A 151 12.99 2.97 16.61
CA ARG A 151 12.23 4.05 17.24
C ARG A 151 10.97 4.34 16.41
N PRO A 152 9.76 4.21 16.97
CA PRO A 152 8.51 4.41 16.23
C PRO A 152 8.19 5.87 15.95
N TYR A 153 8.92 6.82 16.54
CA TYR A 153 8.71 8.24 16.32
C TYR A 153 9.99 8.96 15.91
N ALA A 154 9.84 9.92 15.01
CA ALA A 154 10.89 10.82 14.56
C ALA A 154 10.42 12.27 14.69
N VAL A 155 11.35 13.17 14.99
CA VAL A 155 11.11 14.61 14.99
C VAL A 155 12.11 15.24 14.05
N LEU A 156 11.65 16.12 13.16
CA LEU A 156 12.48 16.94 12.29
C LEU A 156 12.31 18.42 12.65
N ILE A 157 13.42 19.11 12.88
CA ILE A 157 13.47 20.54 13.14
C ILE A 157 14.26 21.22 12.02
N PRO A 158 13.58 21.83 11.05
CA PRO A 158 14.22 22.68 10.05
C PRO A 158 14.74 23.96 10.69
N HIS A 159 15.94 24.37 10.33
CA HIS A 159 16.52 25.62 10.81
C HIS A 159 16.39 26.74 9.78
N ARG A 160 16.16 27.96 10.25
CA ARG A 160 15.98 29.11 9.38
C ARG A 160 17.20 29.31 8.47
N ARG A 161 16.98 29.35 7.15
CA ARG A 161 18.03 29.51 6.11
C ARG A 161 19.12 28.43 6.11
N SER A 162 18.89 27.29 6.76
CA SER A 162 19.82 26.15 6.72
C SER A 162 19.50 25.21 5.56
N ILE A 163 20.50 24.50 5.06
CA ILE A 163 20.31 23.39 4.10
C ILE A 163 20.16 22.02 4.81
N THR A 164 20.34 22.00 6.13
CA THR A 164 20.15 20.84 7.02
C THR A 164 19.03 21.11 8.01
N ALA A 165 18.53 20.04 8.62
CA ALA A 165 17.60 20.04 9.73
C ALA A 165 18.19 19.17 10.85
N THR A 166 17.74 19.40 12.08
CA THR A 166 18.00 18.50 13.20
C THR A 166 16.94 17.40 13.22
N CYS A 167 17.36 16.15 13.43
CA CYS A 167 16.49 15.01 13.65
C CYS A 167 16.72 14.39 15.03
N ALA A 168 15.67 13.88 15.67
CA ALA A 168 15.78 13.01 16.83
C ALA A 168 14.71 11.92 16.81
N CYS A 169 14.98 10.81 17.51
CA CYS A 169 14.14 9.63 17.50
C CYS A 169 13.62 9.30 18.91
N PHE A 170 12.37 8.86 19.02
CA PHE A 170 11.70 8.66 20.31
C PHE A 170 10.97 7.32 20.39
N GLU A 171 10.84 6.80 21.62
CA GLU A 171 10.10 5.55 21.91
C GLU A 171 8.59 5.77 21.99
N ASN A 172 8.16 6.95 22.43
CA ASN A 172 6.78 7.35 22.61
C ASN A 172 6.61 8.82 22.20
N SER A 173 5.36 9.29 22.20
CA SER A 173 5.00 10.66 21.86
C SER A 173 4.83 11.58 23.07
N ASP A 174 5.10 11.11 24.29
CA ASP A 174 4.79 11.83 25.53
C ASP A 174 5.48 13.20 25.60
N VAL A 175 6.66 13.32 24.96
CA VAL A 175 7.47 14.55 24.92
C VAL A 175 6.74 15.72 24.23
N TRP A 176 5.88 15.47 23.25
CA TRP A 176 5.18 16.53 22.51
C TRP A 176 3.66 16.50 22.65
N LEU A 177 3.07 15.49 23.30
CA LEU A 177 1.63 15.43 23.52
C LEU A 177 1.10 16.57 24.42
N VAL A 178 1.97 17.16 25.23
CA VAL A 178 1.64 18.27 26.15
C VAL A 178 2.11 19.64 25.64
N GLU A 179 2.80 19.67 24.50
CA GLU A 179 3.41 20.87 23.96
C GLU A 179 2.40 21.67 23.13
N PRO A 180 2.52 23.01 23.09
CA PRO A 180 1.60 23.83 22.32
C PRO A 180 1.72 23.54 20.83
N SER A 181 0.56 23.45 20.17
CA SER A 181 0.49 23.36 18.71
C SER A 181 1.17 24.58 18.09
N ALA A 182 1.93 24.33 17.03
CA ALA A 182 2.66 25.34 16.29
C ALA A 182 2.55 25.10 14.78
N GLY A 183 2.91 26.11 13.99
CA GLY A 183 3.04 25.95 12.54
C GLY A 183 4.17 24.99 12.17
N CYS A 184 4.02 24.27 11.05
CA CYS A 184 5.06 23.36 10.53
C CYS A 184 6.15 24.13 9.78
N GLY A 185 6.91 24.94 10.52
CA GLY A 185 7.91 25.86 10.00
C GLY A 185 9.27 25.72 10.67
N TRP A 186 10.08 26.78 10.60
CA TRP A 186 11.42 26.79 11.20
C TRP A 186 11.37 26.69 12.72
N GLU A 187 12.35 25.98 13.29
CA GLU A 187 12.55 25.77 14.73
C GLU A 187 11.40 25.02 15.44
N ASN A 188 10.35 24.65 14.72
CA ASN A 188 9.27 23.84 15.25
C ASN A 188 9.53 22.35 14.97
N TRP A 189 9.03 21.52 15.87
CA TRP A 189 9.16 20.07 15.79
C TRP A 189 8.09 19.55 14.86
N ASN A 190 8.50 19.10 13.68
CA ASN A 190 7.64 18.31 12.80
C ASN A 190 7.70 16.87 13.29
N THR A 191 6.60 16.38 13.85
CA THR A 191 6.56 15.04 14.43
C THR A 191 6.10 14.03 13.38
N PHE A 192 6.68 12.85 13.42
CA PHE A 192 6.33 11.74 12.54
C PHE A 192 6.22 10.49 13.38
N SER A 193 5.21 9.70 13.09
CA SER A 193 5.07 8.35 13.62
C SER A 193 5.22 7.37 12.47
N TYR A 194 5.95 6.30 12.73
CA TYR A 194 5.93 5.11 11.93
C TYR A 194 5.09 4.10 12.69
N ILE A 195 3.92 3.79 12.17
CA ILE A 195 3.27 2.55 12.56
C ILE A 195 4.10 1.50 11.83
N SER A 196 5.18 1.03 12.47
CA SER A 196 5.67 -0.31 12.16
C SER A 196 4.42 -1.14 12.20
N GLN A 197 3.97 -1.70 11.08
CA GLN A 197 2.97 -2.74 11.09
C GLN A 197 3.63 -3.84 11.91
N PRO A 198 3.44 -3.91 13.25
CA PRO A 198 4.08 -4.98 13.98
C PRO A 198 3.38 -6.20 13.41
N SER A 199 4.06 -7.33 13.30
CA SER A 199 3.38 -8.56 12.92
C SER A 199 2.10 -8.77 13.73
N ALA A 200 1.99 -8.19 14.94
CA ALA A 200 0.78 -8.08 15.74
C ALA A 200 -0.38 -7.24 15.15
N PHE A 201 -0.20 -6.08 14.49
CA PHE A 201 -1.31 -5.35 13.86
C PHE A 201 -1.75 -6.04 12.59
N VAL A 202 -0.81 -6.53 11.75
CA VAL A 202 -1.14 -7.40 10.62
C VAL A 202 -1.85 -8.65 11.11
N LYS A 203 -1.37 -9.31 12.18
CA LYS A 203 -2.06 -10.45 12.80
C LYS A 203 -3.40 -10.08 13.40
N ARG A 204 -3.57 -8.87 13.96
CA ARG A 204 -4.85 -8.39 14.50
C ARG A 204 -5.81 -7.99 13.40
N GLN A 205 -5.33 -7.46 12.27
CA GLN A 205 -6.11 -7.13 11.10
C GLN A 205 -6.44 -8.39 10.31
N GLN A 206 -5.54 -9.35 10.20
CA GLN A 206 -5.79 -10.70 9.70
C GLN A 206 -6.73 -11.46 10.64
N ALA A 207 -6.57 -11.37 11.96
CA ALA A 207 -7.51 -11.93 12.92
C ALA A 207 -8.87 -11.23 12.82
N LYS A 208 -8.90 -9.90 12.68
CA LYS A 208 -10.13 -9.13 12.47
C LYS A 208 -10.76 -9.46 11.13
N HIS A 209 -9.98 -9.69 10.07
CA HIS A 209 -10.44 -10.12 8.75
C HIS A 209 -10.97 -11.56 8.80
N ARG A 210 -10.29 -12.45 9.54
CA ARG A 210 -10.79 -13.79 9.89
C ARG A 210 -12.09 -13.75 10.70
N LEU A 211 -12.29 -12.70 11.50
CA LEU A 211 -13.51 -12.48 12.28
C LEU A 211 -14.61 -11.76 11.49
N THR A 212 -14.28 -11.00 10.44
CA THR A 212 -15.26 -10.25 9.62
C THR A 212 -15.65 -10.98 8.33
N ASN A 213 -14.87 -11.97 7.88
CA ASN A 213 -15.37 -13.00 6.95
C ASN A 213 -16.26 -13.96 7.74
N ARG A 214 -17.57 -13.86 7.49
CA ARG A 214 -18.65 -14.39 8.35
C ARG A 214 -18.77 -15.92 8.41
N ASP A 215 -17.75 -16.71 8.06
CA ASP A 215 -17.78 -18.18 8.16
C ASP A 215 -16.49 -18.86 8.71
N GLY A 216 -15.49 -18.08 9.17
CA GLY A 216 -14.59 -18.44 10.28
C GLY A 216 -13.69 -19.70 10.27
N LEU A 217 -13.69 -20.55 9.24
CA LEU A 217 -12.89 -21.79 9.24
C LEU A 217 -11.66 -21.74 8.32
N CYS A 218 -11.75 -21.07 7.18
CA CYS A 218 -10.68 -21.01 6.19
C CYS A 218 -10.28 -19.56 5.81
N PRO A 219 -9.06 -19.35 5.29
CA PRO A 219 -8.65 -18.07 4.68
C PRO A 219 -9.61 -17.57 3.59
N ALA A 220 -9.50 -16.28 3.24
CA ALA A 220 -10.21 -15.74 2.08
C ALA A 220 -9.84 -16.55 0.82
N ASP A 221 -10.83 -16.78 -0.05
CA ASP A 221 -10.69 -17.54 -1.31
C ASP A 221 -10.41 -19.04 -1.13
N SER A 222 -10.77 -19.62 0.02
CA SER A 222 -10.72 -21.07 0.26
C SER A 222 -11.96 -21.56 1.01
N THR A 223 -12.34 -22.82 0.76
CA THR A 223 -13.54 -23.46 1.32
C THR A 223 -13.14 -24.55 2.31
N ALA A 224 -13.82 -24.62 3.46
CA ALA A 224 -13.60 -25.66 4.47
C ALA A 224 -14.26 -26.97 4.03
N CYS A 225 -13.55 -27.82 3.30
CA CYS A 225 -14.04 -29.10 2.79
C CYS A 225 -13.89 -30.20 3.83
N LEU A 226 -14.95 -30.97 4.05
CA LEU A 226 -14.95 -32.11 4.97
C LEU A 226 -14.01 -33.22 4.47
N LEU A 227 -13.32 -33.88 5.40
CA LEU A 227 -12.55 -35.08 5.09
C LEU A 227 -13.44 -36.31 5.04
N ALA A 228 -13.11 -37.26 4.15
CA ALA A 228 -13.84 -38.52 4.00
C ALA A 228 -14.00 -39.25 5.35
N GLY A 229 -15.25 -39.54 5.73
CA GLY A 229 -15.57 -40.29 6.95
C GLY A 229 -15.39 -39.50 8.26
N SER A 230 -15.24 -38.18 8.21
CA SER A 230 -15.22 -37.31 9.39
C SER A 230 -16.40 -36.34 9.38
N GLU A 231 -17.03 -36.16 10.54
CA GLU A 231 -18.14 -35.20 10.73
C GLU A 231 -17.65 -33.82 11.22
N SER A 232 -16.35 -33.65 11.45
CA SER A 232 -15.82 -32.40 12.04
C SER A 232 -14.41 -32.03 11.59
N SER A 233 -13.72 -32.91 10.87
CA SER A 233 -12.41 -32.62 10.32
C SER A 233 -12.57 -32.06 8.91
N TYR A 234 -11.88 -30.96 8.66
CA TYR A 234 -11.91 -30.28 7.37
C TYR A 234 -10.50 -29.88 6.94
N GLU A 235 -10.37 -29.62 5.66
CA GLU A 235 -9.22 -28.97 5.05
C GLU A 235 -9.68 -27.75 4.24
N CYS A 236 -8.78 -26.77 4.07
CA CYS A 236 -9.09 -25.56 3.32
C CYS A 236 -8.59 -25.72 1.89
N LEU A 237 -9.51 -25.86 0.93
CA LEU A 237 -9.19 -26.03 -0.49
C LEU A 237 -9.63 -24.81 -1.29
N ASP A 238 -8.83 -24.41 -2.27
CA ASP A 238 -9.31 -23.54 -3.35
C ASP A 238 -10.00 -24.41 -4.39
N THR A 239 -11.32 -24.50 -4.28
CA THR A 239 -12.16 -25.32 -5.17
C THR A 239 -12.18 -24.82 -6.63
N ASN A 240 -11.57 -23.66 -6.92
CA ASN A 240 -11.43 -23.18 -8.30
C ASN A 240 -10.23 -23.81 -9.03
N SER A 241 -9.27 -24.37 -8.30
CA SER A 241 -8.02 -24.89 -8.85
C SER A 241 -7.64 -26.28 -8.34
N GLU A 242 -8.28 -26.77 -7.27
CA GLU A 242 -8.03 -28.12 -6.74
C GLU A 242 -8.64 -29.21 -7.63
N LEU A 243 -7.82 -30.19 -8.02
CA LEU A 243 -8.20 -31.27 -8.92
C LEU A 243 -9.19 -32.24 -8.28
N GLU A 244 -8.99 -32.55 -7.00
CA GLU A 244 -9.78 -33.55 -6.27
C GLU A 244 -11.06 -32.96 -5.65
N SER A 245 -11.28 -31.66 -5.78
CA SER A 245 -12.44 -30.93 -5.26
C SER A 245 -12.78 -29.71 -6.13
N CYS A 246 -12.85 -29.95 -7.43
CA CYS A 246 -13.10 -28.91 -8.41
C CYS A 246 -14.57 -28.48 -8.39
N GLY A 247 -14.82 -27.16 -8.33
CA GLY A 247 -16.15 -26.56 -8.31
C GLY A 247 -16.89 -26.66 -6.97
N GLY A 248 -16.34 -27.37 -5.99
CA GLY A 248 -16.94 -27.55 -4.66
C GLY A 248 -16.24 -28.65 -3.86
N CYS A 249 -16.65 -28.86 -2.61
CA CYS A 249 -16.11 -29.93 -1.79
C CYS A 249 -16.78 -31.27 -2.11
N ILE A 250 -16.00 -32.33 -2.38
CA ILE A 250 -16.54 -33.67 -2.72
C ILE A 250 -17.23 -34.40 -1.55
N HIS A 251 -17.03 -33.93 -0.32
CA HIS A 251 -17.64 -34.48 0.89
C HIS A 251 -18.50 -33.47 1.64
N GLY A 252 -18.80 -32.33 1.01
CA GLY A 252 -19.50 -31.22 1.65
C GLY A 252 -18.55 -30.22 2.29
N SER A 253 -19.08 -29.05 2.64
CA SER A 253 -18.31 -27.97 3.28
C SER A 253 -18.88 -27.62 4.64
N ILE A 254 -18.03 -27.16 5.54
CA ILE A 254 -18.46 -26.62 6.83
C ILE A 254 -18.65 -25.10 6.70
N ILE A 255 -19.86 -24.63 6.97
CA ILE A 255 -20.18 -23.19 7.10
C ILE A 255 -20.70 -22.89 8.51
N ALA A 256 -20.73 -21.62 8.93
CA ALA A 256 -21.14 -21.26 10.30
C ALA A 256 -22.60 -21.61 10.65
N LEU A 257 -23.39 -22.02 9.65
CA LEU A 257 -24.80 -22.40 9.76
C LEU A 257 -25.06 -23.91 9.63
N GLY A 258 -24.03 -24.74 9.44
CA GLY A 258 -24.12 -26.20 9.30
C GLY A 258 -23.31 -26.75 8.13
N ASP A 259 -23.43 -28.06 7.87
CA ASP A 259 -22.73 -28.71 6.75
C ASP A 259 -23.53 -28.54 5.44
N THR A 260 -22.83 -28.27 4.33
CA THR A 260 -23.42 -28.27 2.98
C THR A 260 -23.21 -29.63 2.32
N PRO A 261 -24.10 -30.04 1.40
CA PRO A 261 -23.91 -31.26 0.63
C PRO A 261 -22.65 -31.22 -0.25
N ALA A 262 -22.21 -32.40 -0.69
CA ALA A 262 -21.13 -32.55 -1.65
C ALA A 262 -21.52 -31.94 -3.01
N GLU A 263 -20.71 -30.99 -3.49
CA GLU A 263 -20.91 -30.26 -4.75
C GLU A 263 -19.68 -30.32 -5.67
N GLY A 264 -18.57 -30.86 -5.17
CA GLY A 264 -17.31 -30.98 -5.90
C GLY A 264 -17.21 -32.16 -6.86
N VAL A 265 -16.25 -32.05 -7.79
CA VAL A 265 -15.87 -33.12 -8.72
C VAL A 265 -14.37 -33.40 -8.58
N ASP A 266 -14.02 -34.67 -8.44
CA ASP A 266 -12.65 -35.14 -8.60
C ASP A 266 -12.35 -35.32 -10.10
N CYS A 267 -11.61 -34.36 -10.66
CA CYS A 267 -11.25 -34.35 -12.08
C CYS A 267 -10.28 -35.48 -12.43
N THR A 268 -9.51 -36.02 -11.48
CA THR A 268 -8.55 -37.11 -11.73
C THR A 268 -9.23 -38.46 -11.95
N SER A 269 -10.48 -38.59 -11.48
CA SER A 269 -11.30 -39.78 -11.64
C SER A 269 -12.20 -39.75 -12.89
N LEU A 270 -12.01 -38.78 -13.79
CA LEU A 270 -12.81 -38.69 -15.03
C LEU A 270 -12.56 -39.89 -15.95
N PRO A 271 -13.63 -40.55 -16.46
CA PRO A 271 -13.47 -41.72 -17.33
C PRO A 271 -12.64 -41.43 -18.57
N GLY A 272 -11.58 -42.23 -18.77
CA GLY A 272 -10.73 -42.15 -19.95
C GLY A 272 -9.76 -40.96 -20.00
N ALA A 273 -9.79 -40.05 -19.03
CA ALA A 273 -8.80 -38.98 -18.92
C ALA A 273 -7.43 -39.55 -18.55
N ALA A 274 -6.35 -39.00 -19.12
CA ALA A 274 -5.01 -39.35 -18.68
C ALA A 274 -4.73 -38.75 -17.27
N PRO A 275 -3.86 -39.35 -16.44
CA PRO A 275 -3.53 -38.81 -15.11
C PRO A 275 -3.05 -37.36 -15.13
N ASP A 276 -2.26 -36.99 -16.15
CA ASP A 276 -1.79 -35.62 -16.39
C ASP A 276 -2.59 -34.91 -17.50
N GLY A 277 -3.75 -35.45 -17.89
CA GLY A 277 -4.57 -34.99 -19.02
C GLY A 277 -5.76 -34.12 -18.62
N VAL A 278 -5.82 -33.70 -17.36
CA VAL A 278 -6.95 -32.96 -16.79
C VAL A 278 -6.46 -31.83 -15.89
N THR A 279 -7.24 -30.76 -15.78
CA THR A 279 -7.01 -29.65 -14.85
C THR A 279 -8.33 -29.12 -14.30
N CYS A 280 -8.29 -28.46 -13.14
CA CYS A 280 -9.39 -27.67 -12.62
C CYS A 280 -9.12 -26.20 -12.93
N LEU A 281 -10.04 -25.54 -13.63
CA LEU A 281 -9.94 -24.12 -13.96
C LEU A 281 -11.27 -23.43 -13.70
N GLU A 282 -11.26 -22.42 -12.84
CA GLU A 282 -12.46 -21.65 -12.45
C GLU A 282 -13.61 -22.56 -11.97
N GLY A 283 -13.26 -23.63 -11.24
CA GLY A 283 -14.21 -24.59 -10.68
C GLY A 283 -14.79 -25.58 -11.70
N ARG A 284 -14.13 -25.78 -12.84
CA ARG A 284 -14.55 -26.73 -13.88
C ARG A 284 -13.41 -27.66 -14.27
N CYS A 285 -13.71 -28.95 -14.38
CA CYS A 285 -12.78 -29.91 -14.96
C CYS A 285 -12.62 -29.67 -16.46
N ILE A 286 -11.37 -29.51 -16.90
CA ILE A 286 -11.00 -29.36 -18.30
C ILE A 286 -10.12 -30.55 -18.67
N VAL A 287 -10.60 -31.40 -19.58
CA VAL A 287 -9.83 -32.51 -20.14
C VAL A 287 -9.13 -32.05 -21.41
N TYR A 288 -7.82 -32.26 -21.49
CA TYR A 288 -6.99 -31.92 -22.65
C TYR A 288 -6.17 -33.09 -23.17
N ASP A 289 -6.12 -34.21 -22.46
CA ASP A 289 -5.53 -35.46 -22.94
C ASP A 289 -6.26 -36.70 -22.41
N CYS A 290 -6.31 -37.74 -23.24
CA CYS A 290 -7.00 -38.99 -22.93
C CYS A 290 -6.02 -40.14 -22.77
N GLY A 291 -6.35 -41.08 -21.89
CA GLY A 291 -5.61 -42.33 -21.72
C GLY A 291 -5.68 -43.23 -22.96
N GLU A 292 -4.86 -44.27 -22.95
CA GLU A 292 -4.80 -45.24 -24.05
C GLU A 292 -6.18 -45.85 -24.33
N GLY A 293 -6.58 -45.85 -25.61
CA GLY A 293 -7.88 -46.38 -26.04
C GLY A 293 -9.05 -45.40 -25.92
N TYR A 294 -8.81 -44.11 -25.67
CA TYR A 294 -9.83 -43.05 -25.64
C TYR A 294 -9.46 -41.89 -26.56
N GLU A 295 -10.47 -41.20 -27.10
CA GLU A 295 -10.32 -40.01 -27.94
C GLU A 295 -11.01 -38.81 -27.29
N LEU A 296 -10.37 -37.64 -27.32
CA LEU A 296 -10.96 -36.40 -26.82
C LEU A 296 -12.01 -35.87 -27.81
N LYS A 297 -13.28 -35.86 -27.39
CA LYS A 297 -14.40 -35.29 -28.16
C LYS A 297 -15.23 -34.38 -27.25
N ASN A 298 -15.42 -33.13 -27.68
CA ASN A 298 -16.19 -32.12 -26.95
C ASN A 298 -15.76 -31.90 -25.48
N GLY A 299 -14.49 -32.11 -25.15
CA GLY A 299 -13.97 -31.97 -23.78
C GLY A 299 -14.14 -33.21 -22.90
N GLU A 300 -14.57 -34.34 -23.47
CA GLU A 300 -14.71 -35.63 -22.79
C GLU A 300 -13.89 -36.72 -23.52
N CYS A 301 -13.38 -37.69 -22.78
CA CYS A 301 -12.69 -38.85 -23.34
C CYS A 301 -13.70 -39.95 -23.65
N VAL A 302 -13.82 -40.33 -24.92
CA VAL A 302 -14.74 -41.37 -25.37
C VAL A 302 -13.98 -42.55 -25.95
N SER A 303 -14.42 -43.78 -25.64
CA SER A 303 -13.86 -44.98 -26.25
C SER A 303 -14.29 -45.05 -27.73
N PRO A 304 -13.39 -45.42 -28.67
CA PRO A 304 -13.73 -45.56 -30.08
C PRO A 304 -14.64 -46.76 -30.39
N ASP A 305 -14.92 -47.64 -29.42
CA ASP A 305 -15.75 -48.84 -29.57
C ASP A 305 -17.24 -48.66 -29.13
N LEU A 306 -17.69 -47.41 -28.91
CA LEU A 306 -19.09 -47.04 -28.62
C LEU A 306 -19.72 -46.18 -29.73
#